data_AF-A0AAQ1F263-F1
#
_entry.id   AF-A0AAQ1F263-F1
#
_cell.length_a   1.000
_cell.length_b   1.000
_cell.length_c   1.000
_cell.angle_alpha   90.00
_cell.angle_beta   90.00
_cell.angle_gamma   90.00
#
_symmetry.space_group_name_H-M   'P 1'
#
loop_
_entity.id
_entity.type
_entity.pdbx_description
1 polymer ?
#
loop_
_entity_poly.entity_id
_entity_poly.type
_entity_poly.pdbx_seq_one_letter_code
_entity_poly.pdbx_strand_id
1 'polypeptide(L)'
;MRKWRPVIKATVITFGGGLLFAFLGGIAVGYASSSGWIAPEMGELIVTAVFAAAIMAGALWIGAEWMRVIDEAAKEAHKAAWYWGGTAGMCVSGVGLILSSAGPWRDIIAREIGSGGAPIDYVSAGAALMIAPMLIGYTVVWVWWWLARMRG
;
A
#
# COMPACT_ATOMS: atom_id res chain seq x y z
N MET A 1 12.39 -26.02 -1.50
CA MET A 1 11.66 -25.17 -2.49
C MET A 1 10.16 -25.46 -2.58
N ARG A 2 9.68 -26.70 -2.38
CA ARG A 2 8.24 -27.05 -2.55
C ARG A 2 7.27 -26.19 -1.73
N LYS A 3 7.63 -25.84 -0.49
CA LYS A 3 6.81 -24.99 0.40
C LYS A 3 6.58 -23.57 -0.13
N TRP A 4 7.51 -23.03 -0.91
CA TRP A 4 7.44 -21.66 -1.44
C TRP A 4 6.73 -21.57 -2.80
N ARG A 5 6.38 -22.70 -3.41
CA ARG A 5 5.71 -22.73 -4.72
C ARG A 5 4.43 -21.89 -4.76
N PRO A 6 3.54 -21.90 -3.74
CA PRO A 6 2.34 -21.07 -3.75
C PRO A 6 2.67 -19.58 -3.77
N VAL A 7 3.63 -19.15 -2.94
CA VAL A 7 4.10 -17.75 -2.88
C VAL A 7 4.68 -17.33 -4.22
N ILE A 8 5.62 -18.11 -4.77
CA ILE A 8 6.25 -17.81 -6.07
C ILE A 8 5.19 -17.75 -7.18
N LYS A 9 4.24 -18.68 -7.20
CA LYS A 9 3.15 -18.68 -8.18
C LYS A 9 2.29 -17.41 -8.05
N ALA A 10 1.90 -17.03 -6.84
CA ALA A 10 1.12 -15.83 -6.58
C ALA A 10 1.89 -14.56 -7.02
N THR A 11 3.19 -14.49 -6.72
CA THR A 11 4.08 -13.40 -7.14
C THR A 11 4.17 -13.31 -8.66
N VAL A 12 4.46 -14.42 -9.34
CA VAL A 12 4.58 -14.46 -10.82
C VAL A 12 3.27 -14.11 -11.49
N ILE A 13 2.13 -14.63 -11.01
CA ILE A 13 0.82 -14.31 -11.57
C ILE A 13 0.49 -12.83 -11.36
N THR A 14 0.72 -12.30 -10.16
CA THR A 14 0.39 -10.91 -9.83
C THR A 14 1.24 -9.94 -10.65
N PHE A 15 2.57 -10.05 -10.59
CA PHE A 15 3.45 -9.11 -11.29
C PHE A 15 3.55 -9.39 -12.78
N GLY A 16 3.69 -10.66 -13.18
CA GLY A 16 3.74 -11.03 -14.60
C GLY A 16 2.41 -10.80 -15.30
N GLY A 17 1.29 -11.19 -14.67
CA GLY A 17 -0.05 -10.91 -15.18
C GLY A 17 -0.38 -9.41 -15.18
N GLY A 18 0.05 -8.67 -14.14
CA GLY A 18 -0.10 -7.22 -14.09
C GLY A 18 0.67 -6.52 -15.21
N LEU A 19 1.93 -6.89 -15.46
CA LEU A 19 2.72 -6.35 -16.57
C LEU A 19 2.10 -6.67 -17.93
N LEU A 20 1.67 -7.92 -18.13
CA LEU A 20 0.98 -8.33 -19.35
C LEU A 20 -0.32 -7.56 -19.55
N PHE A 21 -1.11 -7.39 -18.49
CA PHE A 21 -2.34 -6.61 -18.51
C PHE A 21 -2.07 -5.14 -18.86
N ALA A 22 -1.09 -4.51 -18.22
CA ALA A 22 -0.75 -3.11 -18.50
C ALA A 22 -0.29 -2.92 -19.96
N PHE A 23 0.53 -3.83 -20.47
CA PHE A 23 0.98 -3.82 -21.87
C PHE A 23 -0.18 -3.98 -22.86
N LEU A 24 -0.98 -5.04 -22.69
CA LEU A 24 -2.12 -5.30 -23.59
C LEU A 24 -3.21 -4.23 -23.45
N GLY A 25 -3.45 -3.73 -22.23
CA GLY A 25 -4.37 -2.65 -21.95
C GLY A 25 -3.95 -1.36 -22.64
N GLY A 26 -2.65 -1.01 -22.61
CA GLY A 26 -2.12 0.13 -23.34
C GLY A 26 -2.31 0.02 -24.86
N ILE A 27 -2.04 -1.15 -25.44
CA ILE A 27 -2.28 -1.41 -26.87
C ILE A 27 -3.78 -1.28 -27.20
N ALA A 28 -4.65 -1.91 -26.40
CA ALA A 28 -6.09 -1.90 -26.62
C ALA A 28 -6.66 -0.48 -26.53
N VAL A 29 -6.25 0.30 -25.52
CA VAL A 29 -6.64 1.71 -25.38
C VAL A 29 -6.12 2.54 -26.54
N GLY A 30 -4.88 2.34 -26.97
CA GLY A 30 -4.30 3.05 -28.11
C GLY A 30 -5.08 2.81 -29.41
N TYR A 31 -5.44 1.56 -29.69
CA TYR A 31 -6.27 1.21 -30.85
C TYR A 31 -7.71 1.73 -30.75
N ALA A 32 -8.35 1.55 -29.60
CA ALA A 32 -9.73 2.02 -29.38
C ALA A 32 -9.83 3.55 -29.50
N SER A 33 -8.82 4.26 -29.00
CA SER A 33 -8.77 5.72 -29.07
C SER A 33 -8.52 6.22 -30.49
N SER A 34 -7.60 5.61 -31.24
CA SER A 34 -7.36 5.98 -32.64
C SER A 34 -8.56 5.66 -33.55
N SER A 35 -9.37 4.69 -33.17
CA SER A 35 -10.62 4.32 -33.85
C SER A 35 -11.83 5.15 -33.42
N GLY A 36 -11.66 6.08 -32.47
CA GLY A 36 -12.73 6.96 -31.96
C GLY A 36 -13.75 6.26 -31.06
N TRP A 37 -13.47 5.05 -30.55
CA TRP A 37 -14.39 4.29 -29.70
C TRP A 37 -14.42 4.81 -28.26
N ILE A 38 -13.30 5.36 -27.79
CA ILE A 38 -13.15 5.87 -26.43
C ILE A 38 -12.22 7.08 -26.44
N ALA A 39 -12.45 8.03 -25.53
CA ALA A 39 -11.50 9.09 -25.27
C ALA A 39 -10.22 8.50 -24.65
N PRO A 40 -9.01 8.93 -25.08
CA PRO A 40 -7.75 8.42 -24.54
C PRO A 40 -7.68 8.43 -23.01
N GLU A 41 -8.14 9.52 -22.39
CA GLU A 41 -8.09 9.74 -20.95
C GLU A 41 -9.00 8.74 -20.20
N MET A 42 -10.15 8.41 -20.79
CA MET A 42 -11.08 7.44 -20.22
C MET A 42 -10.52 6.02 -20.30
N GLY A 43 -9.86 5.68 -21.42
CA GLY A 43 -9.18 4.40 -21.57
C GLY A 43 -8.04 4.21 -20.57
N GLU A 44 -7.21 5.25 -20.40
CA GLU A 44 -6.13 5.28 -19.41
C GLU A 44 -6.68 5.11 -17.97
N LEU A 45 -7.74 5.84 -17.63
CA LEU A 45 -8.38 5.77 -16.31
C LEU A 45 -8.86 4.35 -16.01
N ILE A 46 -9.57 3.71 -16.95
CA ILE A 46 -10.09 2.34 -16.76
C ILE A 46 -8.94 1.35 -16.58
N VAL A 47 -7.95 1.37 -17.46
CA VAL A 47 -6.81 0.44 -17.39
C VAL A 47 -6.04 0.64 -16.09
N THR A 48 -5.77 1.89 -15.70
CA THR A 48 -5.04 2.20 -14.47
C THR A 48 -5.81 1.78 -13.22
N ALA A 49 -7.12 2.02 -13.16
CA ALA A 49 -7.97 1.62 -12.05
C ALA A 49 -8.02 0.08 -11.88
N VAL A 50 -8.21 -0.65 -12.99
CA VAL A 50 -8.21 -2.12 -12.98
C VAL A 50 -6.85 -2.67 -12.59
N PHE A 51 -5.77 -2.11 -13.15
CA PHE A 51 -4.40 -2.51 -12.80
C PHE A 51 -4.12 -2.29 -11.30
N ALA A 52 -4.42 -1.10 -10.78
CA ALA A 52 -4.22 -0.78 -9.36
C ALA A 52 -4.99 -1.75 -8.46
N ALA A 53 -6.28 -1.99 -8.75
CA ALA A 53 -7.10 -2.94 -7.99
C ALA A 53 -6.52 -4.38 -8.04
N ALA A 54 -6.11 -4.84 -9.23
CA ALA A 54 -5.54 -6.17 -9.42
C ALA A 54 -4.21 -6.35 -8.68
N ILE A 55 -3.31 -5.35 -8.74
CA ILE A 55 -2.03 -5.38 -8.02
C ILE A 55 -2.26 -5.39 -6.50
N MET A 56 -3.18 -4.59 -5.98
CA MET A 56 -3.49 -4.58 -4.54
C MET A 56 -4.11 -5.90 -4.08
N ALA A 57 -5.03 -6.48 -4.85
CA ALA A 57 -5.58 -7.82 -4.57
C ALA A 57 -4.49 -8.91 -4.62
N GLY A 58 -3.59 -8.83 -5.60
CA GLY A 58 -2.46 -9.74 -5.71
C GLY A 58 -1.46 -9.61 -4.56
N ALA A 59 -1.19 -8.39 -4.09
CA ALA A 59 -0.34 -8.15 -2.91
C ALA A 59 -0.92 -8.81 -1.66
N LEU A 60 -2.24 -8.70 -1.44
CA LEU A 60 -2.94 -9.40 -0.35
C LEU A 60 -2.83 -10.92 -0.50
N TRP A 61 -3.03 -11.45 -1.72
CA TRP A 61 -2.90 -12.87 -1.97
C TRP A 61 -1.48 -13.40 -1.68
N ILE A 62 -0.45 -12.69 -2.15
CA ILE A 62 0.96 -13.01 -1.87
C ILE A 62 1.20 -13.03 -0.37
N GLY A 63 0.73 -12.00 0.36
CA GLY A 63 0.84 -11.91 1.81
C GLY A 63 0.17 -13.09 2.53
N ALA A 64 -1.01 -13.49 2.08
CA ALA A 64 -1.73 -14.64 2.62
C ALA A 64 -0.98 -15.97 2.39
N GLU A 65 -0.44 -16.19 1.19
CA GLU A 65 0.39 -17.39 0.93
C GLU A 65 1.69 -17.35 1.73
N TRP A 66 2.29 -16.18 1.89
CA TRP A 66 3.52 -15.99 2.67
C TRP A 66 3.28 -16.35 4.15
N MET A 67 2.20 -15.84 4.76
CA MET A 67 1.82 -16.17 6.15
C MET A 67 1.58 -17.66 6.38
N ARG A 68 1.20 -18.43 5.35
CA ARG A 68 1.01 -19.89 5.47
C ARG A 68 2.31 -20.69 5.52
N VAL A 69 3.43 -20.14 5.01
CA VAL A 69 4.66 -20.91 4.78
C VAL A 69 5.82 -20.52 5.69
N ILE A 70 5.75 -19.36 6.32
CA ILE A 70 6.70 -18.92 7.34
C ILE A 70 6.49 -19.66 8.67
N ASP A 71 7.53 -19.70 9.49
CA ASP A 71 7.47 -20.29 10.82
C ASP A 71 6.61 -19.47 11.79
N GLU A 72 6.26 -20.06 12.93
CA GLU A 72 5.37 -19.43 13.89
C GLU A 72 6.01 -18.22 14.58
N ALA A 73 7.33 -18.23 14.81
CA ALA A 73 8.04 -17.10 15.37
C ALA A 73 7.96 -15.87 14.44
N ALA A 74 8.14 -16.07 13.13
CA ALA A 74 7.98 -15.03 12.13
C ALA A 74 6.53 -14.51 12.03
N LYS A 75 5.52 -15.37 12.16
CA LYS A 75 4.11 -14.93 12.21
C LYS A 75 3.83 -14.09 13.44
N GLU A 76 4.31 -14.51 14.62
CA GLU A 76 4.15 -13.75 15.86
C GLU A 76 4.85 -12.40 15.79
N ALA A 77 6.05 -12.35 15.20
CA ALA A 77 6.75 -11.08 14.95
C ALA A 77 5.93 -10.14 14.05
N HIS A 78 5.34 -10.66 12.97
CA HIS A 78 4.52 -9.86 12.05
C HIS A 78 3.23 -9.35 12.72
N LYS A 79 2.54 -10.21 13.47
CA LYS A 79 1.32 -9.85 14.21
C LYS A 79 1.61 -8.81 15.30
N ALA A 80 2.67 -9.01 16.08
CA ALA A 80 3.08 -8.08 17.12
C ALA A 80 3.48 -6.72 16.53
N ALA A 81 4.26 -6.72 15.44
CA ALA A 81 4.66 -5.52 14.74
C ALA A 81 3.46 -4.74 14.17
N TRP A 82 2.49 -5.45 13.60
CA TRP A 82 1.28 -4.82 13.06
C TRP A 82 0.40 -4.22 14.16
N TYR A 83 0.11 -5.00 15.20
CA TYR A 83 -0.78 -4.56 16.27
C TYR A 83 -0.16 -3.47 17.14
N TRP A 84 1.08 -3.64 17.61
CA TRP A 84 1.69 -2.63 18.49
C TRP A 84 2.33 -1.49 17.69
N GLY A 85 3.10 -1.81 16.67
CA GLY A 85 3.82 -0.82 15.87
C GLY A 85 2.91 -0.08 14.91
N GLY A 86 2.18 -0.82 14.08
CA GLY A 86 1.26 -0.28 13.10
C GLY A 86 0.15 0.56 13.74
N THR A 87 -0.56 0.02 14.74
CA THR A 87 -1.63 0.78 15.42
C THR A 87 -1.10 1.99 16.19
N ALA A 88 0.06 1.90 16.86
CA ALA A 88 0.65 3.07 17.51
C ALA A 88 1.01 4.16 16.48
N GLY A 89 1.58 3.78 15.34
CA GLY A 89 1.82 4.70 14.22
C GLY A 89 0.54 5.36 13.70
N MET A 90 -0.53 4.58 13.55
CA MET A 90 -1.85 5.09 13.17
C MET A 90 -2.41 6.08 14.20
N CYS A 91 -2.21 5.84 15.50
CA CYS A 91 -2.62 6.79 16.54
C CYS A 91 -1.88 8.13 16.42
N VAL A 92 -0.59 8.12 16.08
CA VAL A 92 0.19 9.35 15.82
C VAL A 92 -0.42 10.12 14.64
N SER A 93 -0.73 9.43 13.54
CA SER A 93 -1.44 10.03 12.41
C SER A 93 -2.83 10.54 12.80
N GLY A 94 -3.54 9.83 13.67
CA GLY A 94 -4.84 10.21 14.21
C GLY A 94 -4.81 11.49 15.03
N VAL A 95 -3.75 11.73 15.81
CA VAL A 95 -3.52 13.02 16.48
C VAL A 95 -3.41 14.14 15.43
N GLY A 96 -2.62 13.94 14.38
CA GLY A 96 -2.51 14.89 13.27
C GLY A 96 -3.86 15.19 12.61
N LEU A 97 -4.66 14.15 12.36
CA LEU A 97 -6.01 14.27 11.82
C LEU A 97 -6.93 15.10 12.74
N ILE A 98 -6.95 14.79 14.05
CA ILE A 98 -7.78 15.52 15.02
C ILE A 98 -7.36 17.00 15.08
N LEU A 99 -6.05 17.28 15.17
CA LEU A 99 -5.52 18.64 15.19
C LEU A 99 -5.83 19.41 13.90
N SER A 100 -5.91 18.72 12.76
CA SER A 100 -6.27 19.33 11.47
C SER A 100 -7.75 19.70 11.34
N SER A 101 -8.62 19.12 12.18
CA SER A 101 -10.08 19.26 12.04
C SER A 101 -10.62 20.63 12.48
N ALA A 102 -9.95 21.33 13.40
CA ALA A 102 -10.35 22.65 13.88
C ALA A 102 -9.22 23.36 14.66
N GLY A 103 -9.32 24.69 14.78
CA GLY A 103 -8.43 25.48 15.62
C GLY A 103 -7.10 25.87 14.96
N PRO A 104 -6.15 26.45 15.73
CA PRO A 104 -4.94 27.09 15.19
C PRO A 104 -3.99 26.11 14.49
N TRP A 105 -4.10 24.81 14.79
CA TRP A 105 -3.29 23.76 14.16
C TRP A 105 -3.69 23.49 12.72
N ARG A 106 -4.94 23.79 12.32
CA ARG A 106 -5.43 23.58 10.96
C ARG A 106 -4.57 24.32 9.94
N ASP A 107 -4.32 25.60 10.17
CA ASP A 107 -3.58 26.44 9.22
C ASP A 107 -2.09 26.09 9.17
N ILE A 108 -1.53 25.70 10.32
CA ILE A 108 -0.14 25.22 10.41
C ILE A 108 0.01 23.92 9.61
N ILE A 109 -0.87 22.94 9.83
CA ILE A 109 -0.84 21.65 9.15
C ILE A 109 -1.09 21.85 7.66
N ALA A 110 -2.07 22.67 7.27
CA ALA A 110 -2.38 22.94 5.86
C ALA A 110 -1.20 23.57 5.11
N ARG A 111 -0.39 24.42 5.78
CA ARG A 111 0.80 25.03 5.20
C ARG A 111 1.94 24.03 4.99
N GLU A 112 2.21 23.18 5.98
CA GLU A 112 3.37 22.28 5.96
C GLU A 112 3.10 20.98 5.19
N ILE A 113 1.84 20.57 5.08
CA ILE A 113 1.43 19.29 4.48
C ILE A 113 0.70 19.50 3.14
N GLY A 114 0.10 20.67 2.91
CA GLY A 114 -0.64 20.95 1.68
C GLY A 114 0.27 20.98 0.46
N SER A 115 0.05 20.07 -0.50
CA SER A 115 1.00 19.83 -1.59
C SER A 115 0.59 20.34 -2.98
N GLY A 116 -0.46 21.16 -3.13
CA GLY A 116 -0.75 21.73 -4.46
C GLY A 116 -2.09 22.44 -4.71
N GLY A 117 -2.98 22.55 -3.71
CA GLY A 117 -4.24 23.27 -3.84
C GLY A 117 -5.36 22.48 -4.55
N ALA A 118 -5.06 21.33 -5.18
CA ALA A 118 -6.08 20.42 -5.69
C ALA A 118 -6.54 19.43 -4.59
N PRO A 119 -7.82 19.02 -4.56
CA PRO A 119 -8.32 18.07 -3.55
C PRO A 119 -7.53 16.75 -3.48
N ILE A 120 -7.01 16.26 -4.61
CA ILE A 120 -6.27 14.99 -4.68
C ILE A 120 -4.91 15.05 -3.97
N ASP A 121 -4.30 16.23 -3.90
CA ASP A 121 -3.02 16.46 -3.23
C ASP A 121 -3.17 16.20 -1.73
N TYR A 122 -4.26 16.70 -1.14
CA TYR A 122 -4.59 16.48 0.26
C TYR A 122 -4.95 15.03 0.57
N VAL A 123 -5.67 14.35 -0.33
CA VAL A 123 -5.97 12.92 -0.18
C VAL A 123 -4.69 12.08 -0.19
N SER A 124 -3.78 12.37 -1.13
CA SER A 124 -2.50 11.66 -1.27
C SER A 124 -1.58 11.93 -0.08
N ALA A 125 -1.49 13.17 0.37
CA ALA A 125 -0.74 13.55 1.57
C ALA A 125 -1.30 12.88 2.83
N GLY A 126 -2.63 12.84 2.99
CA GLY A 126 -3.29 12.14 4.09
C GLY A 126 -3.01 10.63 4.09
N ALA A 127 -3.06 9.98 2.93
CA ALA A 127 -2.70 8.57 2.79
C ALA A 127 -1.24 8.31 3.17
N ALA A 128 -0.30 9.15 2.70
CA ALA A 128 1.11 9.05 3.03
C ALA A 128 1.36 9.24 4.54
N LEU A 129 0.71 10.24 5.15
CA LEU A 129 0.80 10.53 6.59
C LEU A 129 0.16 9.47 7.47
N MET A 130 -0.74 8.65 6.93
CA MET A 130 -1.26 7.48 7.63
C MET A 130 -0.29 6.30 7.49
N ILE A 131 0.13 5.98 6.27
CA ILE A 131 0.95 4.81 5.97
C ILE A 131 2.35 4.93 6.57
N ALA A 132 3.01 6.09 6.47
CA ALA A 132 4.40 6.23 6.88
C ALA A 132 4.61 5.98 8.39
N PRO A 133 3.87 6.62 9.32
CA PRO A 133 3.98 6.31 10.75
C PRO A 133 3.64 4.86 11.08
N MET A 134 2.64 4.27 10.41
CA MET A 134 2.32 2.85 10.57
C MET A 134 3.50 1.95 10.20
N LEU A 135 4.15 2.19 9.06
CA LEU A 135 5.30 1.42 8.59
C LEU A 135 6.54 1.62 9.47
N ILE A 136 6.77 2.85 9.95
CA ILE A 136 7.85 3.16 10.89
C ILE A 136 7.62 2.40 12.21
N GLY A 137 6.43 2.53 12.80
CA GLY A 137 6.08 1.84 14.04
C GLY A 137 6.15 0.33 13.89
N TYR A 138 5.60 -0.21 12.80
CA TYR A 138 5.72 -1.62 12.44
C TYR A 138 7.18 -2.07 12.43
N THR A 139 8.06 -1.33 11.74
CA THR A 139 9.48 -1.69 11.60
C THR A 139 10.21 -1.66 12.94
N VAL A 140 9.95 -0.63 13.77
CA VAL A 140 10.55 -0.50 15.10
C VAL A 140 10.18 -1.70 15.98
N VAL A 141 8.89 -2.03 16.06
CA VAL A 141 8.44 -3.15 16.90
C VAL A 141 8.92 -4.48 16.34
N TRP A 142 8.94 -4.65 15.01
CA TRP A 142 9.46 -5.85 14.38
C TRP A 142 10.95 -6.08 14.73
N VAL A 143 11.79 -5.04 14.60
CA VAL A 143 13.22 -5.11 14.95
C VAL A 143 13.39 -5.41 16.45
N TRP A 144 12.65 -4.69 17.29
CA TRP A 144 12.66 -4.91 18.74
C TRP A 144 12.31 -6.36 19.12
N TRP A 145 11.30 -6.94 18.47
CA TRP A 145 10.83 -8.30 18.76
C TRP A 145 11.93 -9.35 18.62
N TRP A 146 12.77 -9.21 17.59
CA TRP A 146 13.94 -10.07 17.37
C TRP A 146 15.07 -9.76 18.35
N LEU A 147 15.42 -8.48 18.54
CA LEU A 147 16.48 -8.08 19.48
C LEU A 147 16.22 -8.57 20.91
N ALA A 148 14.97 -8.51 21.36
CA ALA A 148 14.57 -8.98 22.68
C ALA A 148 14.74 -10.50 22.86
N ARG A 149 14.63 -11.29 21.77
CA ARG A 149 14.71 -12.75 21.78
C ARG A 149 16.08 -13.31 21.43
N MET A 150 16.98 -12.48 20.90
CA MET A 150 18.40 -12.82 20.74
C MET A 150 19.21 -12.61 22.02
N ARG A 151 18.65 -11.92 23.02
CA ARG A 151 19.31 -11.60 24.30
C ARG A 151 19.01 -12.60 25.42
N GLY A 152 18.24 -13.66 25.14
CA GLY A 152 17.97 -14.77 26.05
C GLY A 152 18.43 -16.09 25.43
#